data_AF-A0A928ZRG4-F1
#
_entry.id   AF-A0A928ZRG4-F1
#
_cell.length_a   1.000
_cell.length_b   1.000
_cell.length_c   1.000
_cell.angle_alpha   90.00
_cell.angle_beta   90.00
_cell.angle_gamma   90.00
#
_symmetry.space_group_name_H-M   'P 1'
#
loop_
_entity.id
_entity.type
_entity.pdbx_description
1 polymer ?
#
loop_
_entity_poly.entity_id
_entity_poly.type
_entity_poly.pdbx_seq_one_letter_code
_entity_poly.pdbx_strand_id
1 'polypeptide(L)'
;MSNNLATQLREGTKKAHTMAENVGFVRCFLRGVVEKKSYRKLVGNFYFIYCAMEEELEKHKDHPVVSKIYFPELNRKQSLEEDLAFYYGPNWRDEIQLTKAGKRYVERIREISATQPELLVGHSYTRYLGDLSGGQILKTISQRAMNLSGSDGVSFYEFPTIEDEKAFKQNYRASLSEAPVDDAMADAIVEEANDAFGINMALFQELEGNLIKAVGVMLFNSLTGGQRRGSTELAPEG
;
A
#
# COMPACT_ATOMS: atom_id res chain seq x y z
N MET A 1 -14.45 -15.15 -27.08
CA MET A 1 -12.97 -15.04 -27.09
C MET A 1 -12.54 -14.74 -25.67
N SER A 2 -11.58 -15.47 -25.12
CA SER A 2 -11.03 -15.16 -23.79
C SER A 2 -10.30 -13.81 -23.86
N ASN A 3 -10.74 -12.81 -23.11
CA ASN A 3 -10.05 -11.53 -23.04
C ASN A 3 -8.72 -11.73 -22.29
N ASN A 4 -7.63 -11.11 -22.77
CA ASN A 4 -6.31 -11.19 -22.14
C ASN A 4 -6.11 -10.14 -21.02
N LEU A 5 -7.19 -9.67 -20.38
CA LEU A 5 -7.19 -8.54 -19.44
C LEU A 5 -6.11 -8.63 -18.36
N ALA A 6 -5.87 -9.83 -17.80
CA ALA A 6 -4.82 -10.03 -16.81
C ALA A 6 -3.41 -9.72 -17.35
N THR A 7 -3.12 -10.08 -18.59
CA THR A 7 -1.84 -9.73 -19.25
C THR A 7 -1.82 -8.28 -19.66
N GLN A 8 -2.93 -7.72 -20.15
CA GLN A 8 -3.04 -6.31 -20.52
C GLN A 8 -2.75 -5.41 -19.31
N LEU A 9 -3.33 -5.71 -18.15
CA LEU A 9 -3.01 -5.02 -16.90
C LEU A 9 -1.53 -5.16 -16.55
N ARG A 10 -0.99 -6.39 -16.57
CA ARG A 10 0.43 -6.64 -16.23
C ARG A 10 1.39 -5.84 -17.11
N GLU A 11 1.22 -5.88 -18.42
CA GLU A 11 2.14 -5.20 -19.34
C GLU A 11 1.85 -3.69 -19.39
N GLY A 12 0.58 -3.31 -19.36
CA GLY A 12 0.11 -1.92 -19.42
C GLY A 12 0.49 -1.09 -18.19
N THR A 13 0.56 -1.69 -17.00
CA THR A 13 0.96 -0.98 -15.77
C THR A 13 2.43 -1.17 -15.40
N LYS A 14 3.22 -1.90 -16.20
CA LYS A 14 4.63 -2.23 -15.89
C LYS A 14 5.48 -0.98 -15.63
N LYS A 15 5.30 0.08 -16.44
CA LYS A 15 6.02 1.35 -16.25
C LYS A 15 5.59 2.05 -14.96
N ALA A 16 4.29 2.11 -14.68
CA ALA A 16 3.77 2.74 -13.47
C ALA A 16 4.22 2.01 -12.20
N HIS A 17 4.28 0.68 -12.23
CA HIS A 17 4.86 -0.12 -11.16
C HIS A 17 6.33 0.25 -10.92
N THR A 18 7.16 0.29 -11.96
CA THR A 18 8.56 0.72 -11.84
C THR A 18 8.67 2.15 -11.31
N MET A 19 7.79 3.06 -11.71
CA MET A 19 7.79 4.43 -11.18
C MET A 19 7.44 4.46 -9.68
N ALA A 20 6.48 3.66 -9.25
CA ALA A 20 6.09 3.56 -7.84
C ALA A 20 7.25 3.06 -6.95
N GLU A 21 8.01 2.07 -7.39
CA GLU A 21 9.22 1.60 -6.70
C GLU A 21 10.32 2.67 -6.62
N ASN A 22 10.30 3.66 -7.51
CA ASN A 22 11.28 4.73 -7.59
C ASN A 22 10.89 6.01 -6.84
N VAL A 23 9.69 6.08 -6.26
CA VAL A 23 9.33 7.17 -5.33
C VAL A 23 10.28 7.15 -4.14
N GLY A 24 10.75 8.32 -3.68
CA GLY A 24 11.79 8.44 -2.65
C GLY A 24 11.38 7.73 -1.35
N PHE A 25 10.13 7.88 -0.93
CA PHE A 25 9.57 7.15 0.21
C PHE A 25 9.74 5.63 0.07
N VAL A 26 9.34 5.06 -1.07
CA VAL A 26 9.41 3.62 -1.34
C VAL A 26 10.85 3.15 -1.47
N ARG A 27 11.72 3.91 -2.13
CA ARG A 27 13.16 3.59 -2.22
C ARG A 27 13.84 3.54 -0.85
N CYS A 28 13.54 4.50 0.02
CA CYS A 28 14.04 4.51 1.40
C CYS A 28 13.49 3.31 2.17
N PHE A 29 12.19 3.02 2.04
CA PHE A 29 11.55 1.86 2.64
C PHE A 29 12.28 0.58 2.23
N LEU A 30 12.45 0.33 0.92
CA LEU A 30 13.12 -0.87 0.38
C LEU A 30 14.57 -1.03 0.87
N ARG A 31 15.22 0.05 1.29
CA ARG A 31 16.56 0.06 1.90
C ARG A 31 16.55 -0.11 3.43
N GLY A 32 15.40 -0.40 4.02
CA GLY A 32 15.22 -0.57 5.47
C GLY A 32 15.06 0.74 6.25
N VAL A 33 14.92 1.88 5.58
CA VAL A 33 14.72 3.17 6.24
C VAL A 33 13.22 3.44 6.35
N VAL A 34 12.62 2.97 7.44
CA VAL A 34 11.20 3.13 7.74
C VAL A 34 11.02 3.91 9.03
N GLU A 35 10.27 5.01 8.97
CA GLU A 35 9.98 5.85 10.14
C GLU A 35 8.54 5.62 10.60
N LYS A 36 8.38 5.29 11.89
CA LYS A 36 7.09 4.85 12.48
C LYS A 36 5.96 5.86 12.29
N LYS A 37 6.19 7.17 12.44
CA LYS A 37 5.13 8.19 12.30
C LYS A 37 4.65 8.32 10.85
N SER A 38 5.57 8.22 9.89
CA SER A 38 5.26 8.25 8.46
C SER A 38 4.54 6.98 8.04
N TYR A 39 5.02 5.82 8.53
CA TYR A 39 4.39 4.53 8.29
C TYR A 39 2.95 4.48 8.83
N ARG A 40 2.71 4.87 10.09
CA ARG A 40 1.35 4.86 10.66
C ARG A 40 0.39 5.82 9.95
N LYS A 41 0.89 6.90 9.33
CA LYS A 41 0.07 7.78 8.48
C LYS A 41 -0.29 7.09 7.16
N LEU A 42 0.63 6.32 6.58
CA LEU A 42 0.34 5.50 5.40
C LEU A 42 -0.76 4.48 5.70
N VAL A 43 -0.62 3.74 6.81
CA VAL A 43 -1.62 2.76 7.28
C VAL A 43 -2.99 3.44 7.49
N GLY A 44 -3.01 4.63 8.10
CA GLY A 44 -4.24 5.41 8.26
C GLY A 44 -4.92 5.78 6.94
N ASN A 45 -4.16 6.14 5.90
CA ASN A 45 -4.73 6.39 4.58
C ASN A 45 -5.22 5.12 3.91
N PHE A 46 -4.46 4.03 4.01
CA PHE A 46 -4.90 2.72 3.50
C PHE A 46 -6.22 2.31 4.14
N TYR A 47 -6.43 2.47 5.44
CA TYR A 47 -7.71 2.13 6.09
C TYR A 47 -8.92 2.71 5.35
N PHE A 48 -8.91 4.02 5.08
CA PHE A 48 -10.01 4.66 4.37
C PHE A 48 -10.13 4.21 2.91
N ILE A 49 -9.01 4.00 2.22
CA ILE A 49 -8.99 3.54 0.82
C ILE A 49 -9.57 2.14 0.70
N TYR A 50 -9.14 1.20 1.56
CA TYR A 50 -9.66 -0.17 1.56
C TYR A 50 -11.11 -0.22 2.04
N CYS A 51 -11.52 0.59 3.03
CA CYS A 51 -12.93 0.68 3.40
C CYS A 51 -13.79 1.08 2.20
N ALA A 52 -13.38 2.12 1.46
CA ALA A 52 -14.11 2.55 0.27
C ALA A 52 -14.13 1.49 -0.82
N MET A 53 -12.97 0.88 -1.11
CA MET A 53 -12.87 -0.15 -2.14
C MET A 53 -13.72 -1.38 -1.78
N GLU A 54 -13.63 -1.89 -0.56
CA GLU A 54 -14.35 -3.09 -0.11
C GLU A 54 -15.87 -2.87 -0.07
N GLU A 55 -16.32 -1.70 0.39
CA GLU A 55 -17.74 -1.35 0.39
C GLU A 55 -18.31 -1.27 -1.04
N GLU A 56 -17.59 -0.65 -1.97
CA GLU A 56 -18.07 -0.55 -3.35
C GLU A 56 -17.94 -1.87 -4.12
N LEU A 57 -16.91 -2.68 -3.85
CA LEU A 57 -16.80 -4.03 -4.40
C LEU A 57 -17.95 -4.93 -3.92
N GLU A 58 -18.31 -4.87 -2.63
CA GLU A 58 -19.48 -5.58 -2.08
C GLU A 58 -20.77 -5.16 -2.76
N LYS A 59 -21.00 -3.84 -2.90
CA LYS A 59 -22.19 -3.28 -3.54
C LYS A 59 -22.33 -3.73 -5.00
N HIS A 60 -21.22 -3.93 -5.71
CA HIS A 60 -21.19 -4.37 -7.10
C HIS A 60 -20.84 -5.86 -7.28
N LYS A 61 -20.95 -6.68 -6.23
CA LYS A 61 -20.56 -8.10 -6.28
C LYS A 61 -21.30 -8.94 -7.34
N ASP A 62 -22.49 -8.51 -7.76
CA ASP A 62 -23.30 -9.17 -8.79
C ASP A 62 -23.09 -8.56 -10.20
N HIS A 63 -22.28 -7.51 -10.34
CA HIS A 63 -21.97 -6.90 -11.63
C HIS A 63 -21.15 -7.87 -12.50
N PRO A 64 -21.43 -8.01 -13.82
CA PRO A 64 -20.80 -9.03 -14.67
C PRO A 64 -19.26 -9.01 -14.69
N VAL A 65 -18.67 -7.82 -14.53
CA VAL A 65 -17.21 -7.63 -14.50
C VAL A 65 -16.66 -7.65 -13.07
N VAL A 66 -17.30 -6.95 -12.13
CA VAL A 66 -16.78 -6.80 -10.75
C VAL A 66 -16.87 -8.11 -9.96
N SER A 67 -17.90 -8.92 -10.22
CA SER A 67 -18.04 -10.27 -9.64
C SER A 67 -16.80 -11.15 -9.89
N LYS A 68 -16.04 -10.90 -10.96
CA LYS A 68 -14.81 -11.65 -11.28
C LYS A 68 -13.61 -11.28 -10.39
N ILE A 69 -13.66 -10.16 -9.69
CA ILE A 69 -12.59 -9.70 -8.79
C ILE A 69 -13.03 -9.49 -7.35
N TYR A 70 -14.27 -9.86 -7.03
CA TYR A 70 -14.80 -9.81 -5.67
C TYR A 70 -14.37 -11.07 -4.90
N PHE A 71 -13.34 -10.92 -4.07
CA PHE A 71 -12.80 -11.96 -3.20
C PHE A 71 -12.71 -11.43 -1.76
N PRO A 72 -13.69 -11.71 -0.88
CA PRO A 72 -13.71 -11.23 0.51
C PRO A 72 -12.47 -11.63 1.33
N GLU A 73 -11.79 -12.71 0.95
CA GLU A 73 -10.51 -13.18 1.51
C GLU A 73 -9.39 -12.14 1.35
N LEU A 74 -9.57 -11.20 0.41
CA LEU A 74 -8.69 -10.06 0.21
C LEU A 74 -9.08 -8.83 1.05
N ASN A 75 -10.09 -8.87 1.91
CA ASN A 75 -10.44 -7.69 2.70
C ASN A 75 -9.34 -7.36 3.72
N ARG A 76 -8.91 -6.10 3.72
CA ARG A 76 -7.85 -5.51 4.56
C ARG A 76 -8.39 -4.58 5.63
N LYS A 77 -9.68 -4.21 5.59
CA LYS A 77 -10.27 -3.35 6.62
C LYS A 77 -9.93 -3.83 8.04
N GLN A 78 -10.25 -5.09 8.37
CA GLN A 78 -10.03 -5.63 9.70
C GLN A 78 -8.54 -5.61 10.11
N SER A 79 -7.65 -6.05 9.22
CA SER A 79 -6.22 -6.07 9.54
C SER A 79 -5.62 -4.67 9.66
N LEU A 80 -6.15 -3.69 8.93
CA LEU A 80 -5.80 -2.27 9.11
C LEU A 80 -6.31 -1.71 10.43
N GLU A 81 -7.49 -2.14 10.93
CA GLU A 81 -7.97 -1.74 12.25
C GLU A 81 -7.06 -2.25 13.39
N GLU A 82 -6.53 -3.47 13.25
CA GLU A 82 -5.55 -4.04 14.18
C GLU A 82 -4.25 -3.23 14.19
N ASP A 83 -3.68 -2.96 13.01
CA ASP A 83 -2.46 -2.15 12.89
C ASP A 83 -2.66 -0.73 13.44
N LEU A 84 -3.82 -0.11 13.18
CA LEU A 84 -4.13 1.22 13.70
C LEU A 84 -4.28 1.24 15.22
N ALA A 85 -4.90 0.22 15.81
CA ALA A 85 -4.95 0.05 17.25
C ALA A 85 -3.54 -0.10 17.86
N PHE A 86 -2.63 -0.80 17.17
CA PHE A 86 -1.24 -0.90 17.59
C PHE A 86 -0.49 0.46 17.51
N TYR A 87 -0.69 1.23 16.44
CA TYR A 87 0.08 2.45 16.18
C TYR A 87 -0.43 3.73 16.88
N TYR A 88 -1.73 3.81 17.14
CA TYR A 88 -2.39 4.97 17.72
C TYR A 88 -3.09 4.65 19.06
N GLY A 89 -3.23 3.37 19.42
CA GLY A 89 -3.96 2.96 20.62
C GLY A 89 -5.46 2.78 20.36
N PRO A 90 -6.26 2.53 21.42
CA PRO A 90 -7.68 2.17 21.29
C PRO A 90 -8.56 3.26 20.65
N ASN A 91 -8.15 4.53 20.75
CA ASN A 91 -8.87 5.68 20.20
C ASN A 91 -8.39 6.08 18.80
N TRP A 92 -7.75 5.17 18.06
CA TRP A 92 -7.16 5.45 16.76
C TRP A 92 -8.11 6.11 15.76
N ARG A 93 -9.42 5.80 15.83
CA ARG A 93 -10.46 6.36 14.95
C ARG A 93 -10.55 7.89 15.03
N ASP A 94 -10.27 8.46 16.19
CA ASP A 94 -10.32 9.91 16.41
C ASP A 94 -8.99 10.61 16.01
N GLU A 95 -7.91 9.84 15.83
CA GLU A 95 -6.58 10.37 15.53
C GLU A 95 -6.20 10.30 14.04
N ILE A 96 -6.71 9.31 13.31
CA ILE A 96 -6.36 9.14 11.90
C ILE A 96 -7.04 10.20 11.02
N GLN A 97 -6.31 10.68 10.03
CA GLN A 97 -6.83 11.62 9.05
C GLN A 97 -6.32 11.27 7.65
N LEU A 98 -7.20 11.39 6.66
CA LEU A 98 -6.82 11.34 5.27
C LEU A 98 -5.90 12.50 4.92
N THR A 99 -4.84 12.21 4.17
CA THR A 99 -4.10 13.26 3.48
C THR A 99 -4.87 13.72 2.24
N LYS A 100 -4.35 14.73 1.54
CA LYS A 100 -4.99 15.22 0.31
C LYS A 100 -5.00 14.13 -0.78
N ALA A 101 -3.89 13.41 -0.97
CA ALA A 101 -3.86 12.28 -1.90
C ALA A 101 -4.78 11.13 -1.47
N GLY A 102 -4.82 10.79 -0.17
CA GLY A 102 -5.72 9.77 0.35
C GLY A 102 -7.19 10.11 0.12
N LYS A 103 -7.58 11.36 0.35
CA LYS A 103 -8.95 11.84 0.07
C LYS A 103 -9.29 11.72 -1.41
N ARG A 104 -8.39 12.16 -2.30
CA ARG A 104 -8.56 12.02 -3.76
C ARG A 104 -8.76 10.55 -4.16
N TYR A 105 -8.03 9.62 -3.55
CA TYR A 105 -8.17 8.20 -3.84
C TYR A 105 -9.56 7.69 -3.44
N VAL A 106 -10.00 7.98 -2.21
CA VAL A 106 -11.34 7.60 -1.74
C VAL A 106 -12.42 8.20 -2.64
N GLU A 107 -12.31 9.47 -3.00
CA GLU A 107 -13.24 10.15 -3.91
C GLU A 107 -13.29 9.46 -5.28
N ARG A 108 -12.13 9.10 -5.87
CA ARG A 108 -12.07 8.41 -7.15
C ARG A 108 -12.78 7.05 -7.13
N ILE A 109 -12.54 6.25 -6.09
CA ILE A 109 -13.19 4.94 -5.92
C ILE A 109 -14.73 5.09 -5.90
N ARG A 110 -15.23 6.06 -5.13
CA ARG A 110 -16.68 6.31 -5.02
C ARG A 110 -17.27 6.85 -6.32
N GLU A 111 -16.54 7.73 -7.01
CA GLU A 111 -16.93 8.29 -8.31
C GLU A 111 -17.12 7.19 -9.36
N ILE A 112 -16.12 6.33 -9.55
CA ILE A 112 -16.20 5.27 -10.56
C ILE A 112 -17.19 4.19 -10.16
N SER A 113 -17.34 3.88 -8.88
CA SER A 113 -18.41 2.96 -8.45
C SER A 113 -19.79 3.46 -8.88
N ALA A 114 -20.05 4.77 -8.77
CA ALA A 114 -21.34 5.33 -9.13
C ALA A 114 -21.57 5.43 -10.65
N THR A 115 -20.50 5.51 -11.45
CA THR A 115 -20.59 5.86 -12.88
C THR A 115 -20.14 4.76 -13.83
N GLN A 116 -19.06 4.05 -13.48
CA GLN A 116 -18.34 3.06 -14.30
C GLN A 116 -17.74 1.96 -13.40
N PRO A 117 -18.57 1.11 -12.74
CA PRO A 117 -18.11 0.19 -11.69
C PRO A 117 -17.09 -0.85 -12.16
N GLU A 118 -17.06 -1.20 -13.45
CA GLU A 118 -16.04 -2.05 -14.07
C GLU A 118 -14.61 -1.52 -13.85
N LEU A 119 -14.43 -0.21 -13.71
CA LEU A 119 -13.12 0.41 -13.47
C LEU A 119 -12.58 0.11 -12.05
N LEU A 120 -13.41 -0.35 -11.12
CA LEU A 120 -12.97 -0.85 -9.81
C LEU A 120 -11.95 -2.01 -9.95
N VAL A 121 -11.97 -2.74 -11.07
CA VAL A 121 -10.96 -3.75 -11.42
C VAL A 121 -9.55 -3.16 -11.38
N GLY A 122 -9.35 -1.94 -11.87
CA GLY A 122 -8.04 -1.29 -11.90
C GLY A 122 -7.45 -1.05 -10.51
N HIS A 123 -8.29 -0.67 -9.54
CA HIS A 123 -7.86 -0.49 -8.14
C HIS A 123 -7.68 -1.82 -7.41
N SER A 124 -8.61 -2.77 -7.57
CA SER A 124 -8.51 -4.11 -6.99
C SER A 124 -7.22 -4.80 -7.43
N TYR A 125 -6.92 -4.74 -8.74
CA TYR A 125 -5.67 -5.24 -9.32
C TYR A 125 -4.44 -4.57 -8.71
N THR A 126 -4.41 -3.23 -8.71
CA THR A 126 -3.25 -2.45 -8.26
C THR A 126 -2.94 -2.67 -6.79
N ARG A 127 -3.97 -2.77 -5.95
CA ARG A 127 -3.84 -2.95 -4.50
C ARG A 127 -3.59 -4.40 -4.14
N TYR A 128 -4.56 -5.29 -4.35
CA TYR A 128 -4.51 -6.63 -3.77
C TYR A 128 -3.42 -7.52 -4.36
N LEU A 129 -3.16 -7.47 -5.68
CA LEU A 129 -2.04 -8.23 -6.25
C LEU A 129 -0.68 -7.65 -5.84
N GLY A 130 -0.61 -6.34 -5.58
CA GLY A 130 0.55 -5.68 -4.99
C GLY A 130 0.81 -6.20 -3.57
N ASP A 131 -0.23 -6.25 -2.74
CA ASP A 131 -0.17 -6.72 -1.36
C ASP A 131 0.27 -8.21 -1.29
N LEU A 132 -0.31 -9.08 -2.13
CA LEU A 132 0.07 -10.49 -2.25
C LEU A 132 1.43 -10.74 -2.92
N SER A 133 2.12 -9.70 -3.39
CA SER A 133 3.41 -9.82 -4.08
C SER A 133 4.50 -9.04 -3.38
N GLY A 134 4.57 -7.72 -3.61
CA GLY A 134 5.55 -6.87 -2.95
C GLY A 134 5.29 -6.69 -1.45
N GLY A 135 4.03 -6.80 -1.01
CA GLY A 135 3.63 -6.64 0.37
C GLY A 135 4.36 -7.58 1.34
N GLN A 136 4.65 -8.83 0.96
CA GLN A 136 5.39 -9.77 1.83
C GLN A 136 6.84 -9.33 2.08
N ILE A 137 7.47 -8.70 1.09
CA ILE A 137 8.80 -8.10 1.26
C ILE A 137 8.70 -6.87 2.17
N LEU A 138 7.68 -6.02 1.95
CA LEU A 138 7.46 -4.82 2.77
C LEU A 138 7.16 -5.17 4.24
N LYS A 139 6.38 -6.23 4.50
CA LYS A 139 6.15 -6.80 5.84
C LYS A 139 7.47 -7.08 6.57
N THR A 140 8.34 -7.85 5.92
CA THR A 140 9.64 -8.25 6.48
C THR A 140 10.51 -7.03 6.78
N ILE A 141 10.50 -6.04 5.89
CA ILE A 141 11.24 -4.80 6.08
C ILE A 141 10.66 -3.98 7.24
N SER A 142 9.34 -3.81 7.31
CA SER A 142 8.65 -3.12 8.41
C SER A 142 9.00 -3.73 9.76
N GLN A 143 8.93 -5.06 9.89
CA GLN A 143 9.26 -5.76 11.12
C GLN A 143 10.70 -5.49 11.56
N ARG A 144 11.67 -5.59 10.63
CA ARG A 144 13.08 -5.35 10.93
C ARG A 144 13.36 -3.88 11.26
N ALA A 145 12.89 -2.95 10.43
CA ALA A 145 13.20 -1.54 10.56
C ALA A 145 12.56 -0.89 11.80
N MET A 146 11.38 -1.37 12.21
CA MET A 146 10.67 -0.86 13.39
C MET A 146 10.76 -1.77 14.62
N ASN A 147 11.57 -2.84 14.55
CA ASN A 147 11.77 -3.84 15.61
C ASN A 147 10.44 -4.41 16.14
N LEU A 148 9.57 -4.87 15.23
CA LEU A 148 8.26 -5.45 15.54
C LEU A 148 8.39 -6.97 15.73
N SER A 149 7.60 -7.52 16.65
CA SER A 149 7.50 -8.96 16.91
C SER A 149 6.17 -9.51 16.43
N GLY A 150 6.20 -10.67 15.75
CA GLY A 150 4.97 -11.30 15.25
C GLY A 150 4.23 -10.43 14.22
N SER A 151 2.91 -10.42 14.30
CA SER A 151 2.03 -9.72 13.36
C SER A 151 1.73 -8.26 13.76
N ASP A 152 2.07 -7.86 15.00
CA ASP A 152 1.72 -6.54 15.53
C ASP A 152 2.30 -5.40 14.68
N GLY A 153 1.42 -4.55 14.15
CA GLY A 153 1.76 -3.41 13.28
C GLY A 153 2.01 -3.77 11.82
N VAL A 154 1.86 -5.04 11.46
CA VAL A 154 1.98 -5.53 10.08
C VAL A 154 0.87 -6.51 9.69
N SER A 155 -0.24 -6.57 10.43
CA SER A 155 -1.41 -7.40 10.13
C SER A 155 -1.94 -7.12 8.72
N PHE A 156 -1.81 -5.88 8.22
CA PHE A 156 -2.20 -5.51 6.87
C PHE A 156 -1.65 -6.44 5.77
N TYR A 157 -0.45 -6.98 5.96
CA TYR A 157 0.20 -7.86 4.98
C TYR A 157 -0.14 -9.34 5.17
N GLU A 158 -0.99 -9.69 6.13
CA GLU A 158 -1.38 -11.06 6.43
C GLU A 158 -2.74 -11.40 5.82
N PHE A 159 -2.80 -12.59 5.20
CA PHE A 159 -3.97 -13.12 4.52
C PHE A 159 -4.33 -14.47 5.13
N PRO A 160 -4.88 -14.50 6.36
CA PRO A 160 -5.02 -15.75 7.12
C PRO A 160 -5.94 -16.78 6.46
N THR A 161 -6.84 -16.34 5.57
CA THR A 161 -7.76 -17.21 4.82
C THR A 161 -7.20 -17.69 3.48
N ILE A 162 -5.99 -17.27 3.10
CA ILE A 162 -5.33 -17.65 1.85
C ILE A 162 -4.12 -18.54 2.18
N GLU A 163 -4.29 -19.85 2.04
CA GLU A 163 -3.22 -20.82 2.35
C GLU A 163 -2.08 -20.81 1.33
N ASP A 164 -2.40 -20.69 0.04
CA ASP A 164 -1.44 -20.61 -1.06
C ASP A 164 -1.63 -19.32 -1.86
N GLU A 165 -0.85 -18.29 -1.51
CA GLU A 165 -0.86 -17.00 -2.20
C GLU A 165 -0.51 -17.12 -3.69
N LYS A 166 0.31 -18.10 -4.08
CA LYS A 166 0.71 -18.29 -5.48
C LYS A 166 -0.46 -18.84 -6.28
N ALA A 167 -1.13 -19.88 -5.77
CA ALA A 167 -2.33 -20.44 -6.38
C ALA A 167 -3.45 -19.40 -6.41
N PHE A 168 -3.64 -18.63 -5.34
CA PHE A 168 -4.64 -17.56 -5.29
C PHE A 168 -4.40 -16.49 -6.37
N LYS A 169 -3.16 -16.02 -6.53
CA LYS A 169 -2.81 -15.06 -7.61
C LYS A 169 -3.00 -15.64 -9.02
N GLN A 170 -2.92 -16.95 -9.20
CA GLN A 170 -3.23 -17.60 -10.47
C GLN A 170 -4.75 -17.59 -10.70
N ASN A 171 -5.53 -17.97 -9.68
CA ASN A 171 -7.00 -17.92 -9.73
C ASN A 171 -7.53 -16.51 -10.02
N TYR A 172 -7.00 -15.49 -9.32
CA TYR A 172 -7.38 -14.09 -9.56
C TYR A 172 -7.16 -13.68 -11.02
N ARG A 173 -6.01 -14.04 -11.61
CA ARG A 173 -5.71 -13.74 -13.02
C ARG A 173 -6.58 -14.54 -13.99
N ALA A 174 -6.88 -15.79 -13.68
CA ALA A 174 -7.79 -16.62 -14.47
C ALA A 174 -9.19 -15.98 -14.49
N SER A 175 -9.72 -15.60 -13.33
CA SER A 175 -11.01 -14.93 -13.19
C SER A 175 -11.08 -13.61 -13.98
N LEU A 176 -10.02 -12.80 -13.95
CA LEU A 176 -9.90 -11.60 -14.80
C LEU A 176 -9.96 -11.91 -16.30
N SER A 177 -9.40 -13.04 -16.72
CA SER A 177 -9.35 -13.43 -18.14
C SER A 177 -10.72 -13.95 -18.64
N GLU A 178 -11.62 -14.27 -17.73
CA GLU A 178 -13.01 -14.65 -17.99
C GLU A 178 -13.97 -13.45 -17.94
N ALA A 179 -13.51 -12.26 -17.55
CA ALA A 179 -14.36 -11.09 -17.46
C ALA A 179 -14.96 -10.74 -18.84
N PRO A 180 -16.28 -10.46 -18.91
CA PRO A 180 -16.96 -10.15 -20.18
C PRO A 180 -16.69 -8.70 -20.59
N VAL A 181 -15.44 -8.43 -20.98
CA VAL A 181 -14.95 -7.10 -21.35
C VAL A 181 -14.53 -7.09 -22.82
N ASP A 182 -14.86 -6.02 -23.54
CA ASP A 182 -14.33 -5.77 -24.89
C ASP A 182 -12.98 -5.03 -24.82
N ASP A 183 -12.37 -4.77 -25.97
CA ASP A 183 -11.05 -4.14 -26.03
C ASP A 183 -11.06 -2.72 -25.47
N ALA A 184 -12.13 -1.94 -25.74
CA ALA A 184 -12.24 -0.56 -25.27
C ALA A 184 -12.39 -0.50 -23.73
N MET A 185 -13.18 -1.41 -23.15
CA MET A 185 -13.32 -1.53 -21.70
C MET A 185 -12.03 -2.03 -21.06
N ALA A 186 -11.33 -2.96 -21.70
CA ALA A 186 -10.03 -3.44 -21.21
C ALA A 186 -9.00 -2.30 -21.17
N ASP A 187 -8.92 -1.48 -22.23
CA ASP A 187 -8.05 -0.29 -22.27
C ASP A 187 -8.40 0.70 -21.16
N ALA A 188 -9.69 0.98 -20.94
CA ALA A 188 -10.14 1.88 -19.86
C ALA A 188 -9.78 1.34 -18.46
N ILE A 189 -9.89 0.03 -18.24
CA ILE A 189 -9.48 -0.61 -16.97
C ILE A 189 -7.96 -0.51 -16.77
N VAL A 190 -7.17 -0.66 -17.83
CA VAL A 190 -5.70 -0.50 -17.78
C VAL A 190 -5.31 0.95 -17.52
N GLU A 191 -6.02 1.91 -18.11
CA GLU A 191 -5.84 3.34 -17.82
C GLU A 191 -6.16 3.65 -16.35
N GLU A 192 -7.29 3.18 -15.83
CA GLU A 192 -7.64 3.38 -14.41
C GLU A 192 -6.61 2.72 -13.48
N ALA A 193 -6.05 1.56 -13.85
CA ALA A 193 -4.99 0.96 -13.07
C ALA A 193 -3.73 1.84 -13.04
N ASN A 194 -3.35 2.47 -14.14
CA ASN A 194 -2.26 3.44 -14.17
C ASN A 194 -2.57 4.68 -13.31
N ASP A 195 -3.81 5.17 -13.33
CA ASP A 195 -4.25 6.27 -12.45
C ASP A 195 -4.20 5.87 -10.96
N ALA A 196 -4.58 4.63 -10.64
CA ALA A 196 -4.44 4.07 -9.30
C ALA A 196 -2.97 4.09 -8.85
N PHE A 197 -2.03 3.68 -9.70
CA PHE A 197 -0.59 3.83 -9.41
C PHE A 197 -0.20 5.29 -9.22
N GLY A 198 -0.69 6.21 -10.06
CA GLY A 198 -0.47 7.65 -9.96
C GLY A 198 -0.89 8.22 -8.60
N ILE A 199 -2.09 7.89 -8.13
CA ILE A 199 -2.61 8.35 -6.84
C ILE A 199 -1.83 7.72 -5.68
N ASN A 200 -1.46 6.43 -5.77
CA ASN A 200 -0.58 5.79 -4.78
C ASN A 200 0.79 6.48 -4.68
N MET A 201 1.39 6.85 -5.80
CA MET A 201 2.66 7.59 -5.83
C MET A 201 2.53 8.96 -5.16
N ALA A 202 1.44 9.69 -5.42
CA ALA A 202 1.18 10.98 -4.77
C ALA A 202 1.03 10.82 -3.25
N LEU A 203 0.37 9.76 -2.79
CA LEU A 203 0.26 9.43 -1.36
C LEU A 203 1.64 9.19 -0.74
N PHE A 204 2.53 8.44 -1.41
CA PHE A 204 3.89 8.22 -0.93
C PHE A 204 4.71 9.52 -0.87
N GLN A 205 4.57 10.39 -1.88
CA GLN A 205 5.25 11.69 -1.94
C GLN A 205 4.85 12.62 -0.78
N GLU A 206 3.57 12.62 -0.38
CA GLU A 206 3.11 13.41 0.77
C GLU A 206 3.77 12.99 2.10
N LEU A 207 4.27 11.74 2.18
CA LEU A 207 4.94 11.21 3.36
C LEU A 207 6.46 11.44 3.36
N GLU A 208 7.07 11.83 2.23
CA GLU A 208 8.52 12.02 2.09
C GLU A 208 9.07 13.09 3.01
N GLY A 209 8.36 14.22 3.20
CA GLY A 209 8.84 15.31 4.05
C GLY A 209 9.09 14.89 5.51
N ASN A 210 8.24 14.02 6.05
CA ASN A 210 8.42 13.47 7.40
C ASN A 210 9.64 12.54 7.47
N LEU A 211 9.83 11.72 6.43
CA LEU A 211 10.95 10.79 6.33
C LEU A 211 12.29 11.52 6.20
N ILE A 212 12.39 12.52 5.32
CA ILE A 212 13.60 13.33 5.15
C ILE A 212 14.00 13.98 6.46
N LYS A 213 13.03 14.56 7.18
CA LYS A 213 13.28 15.16 8.50
C LYS A 213 13.81 14.13 9.50
N ALA A 214 13.24 12.94 9.54
CA ALA A 214 13.68 11.88 10.44
C ALA A 214 15.08 11.36 10.10
N VAL A 215 15.38 11.16 8.81
CA VAL A 215 16.72 10.80 8.34
C VAL A 215 17.74 11.86 8.72
N GLY A 216 17.40 13.15 8.54
CA GLY A 216 18.25 14.26 8.97
C GLY A 216 18.56 14.25 10.47
N VAL A 217 17.55 13.98 11.32
CA VAL A 217 17.74 13.86 12.78
C VAL A 217 18.63 12.65 13.12
N MET A 218 18.42 11.50 12.49
CA MET A 218 19.26 10.31 12.70
C MET A 218 20.71 10.56 12.31
N LEU A 219 20.94 11.19 11.15
CA LEU A 219 22.29 11.56 10.69
C LEU A 219 22.94 12.57 11.65
N PHE A 220 22.21 13.60 12.07
CA PHE A 220 22.72 14.58 13.04
C PHE A 220 23.15 13.90 14.34
N ASN A 221 22.27 13.08 14.93
CA ASN A 221 22.57 12.36 16.17
C ASN A 221 23.77 11.40 16.01
N SER A 222 23.92 10.75 14.86
CA SER A 222 25.09 9.91 14.58
C SER A 222 26.39 10.72 14.49
N LEU A 223 26.33 11.96 14.01
CA LEU A 223 27.49 12.85 13.89
C LEU A 223 27.84 13.52 15.23
N THR A 224 26.86 13.75 16.10
CA THR A 224 27.04 14.47 17.38
C THR A 224 27.09 13.55 18.61
N GLY A 225 26.71 12.28 18.47
CA GLY A 225 26.47 11.34 19.58
C GLY A 225 27.70 10.71 20.24
N GLY A 226 28.91 11.21 19.99
CA GLY A 226 30.13 10.74 20.63
C GLY A 226 30.71 11.78 21.59
N GLN A 227 31.01 11.40 22.83
CA GLN A 227 31.93 12.19 23.67
C GLN A 227 33.30 12.23 22.98
N ARG A 228 33.65 13.39 22.40
CA ARG A 228 35.04 13.67 22.04
C ARG A 228 35.77 14.07 23.32
N ARG A 229 36.81 13.31 23.68
CA ARG A 229 37.80 13.71 24.67
C ARG A 229 38.34 15.08 24.25
N GLY A 230 38.21 16.09 25.12
CA GLY A 230 38.57 17.46 24.79
C GLY A 230 40.04 17.55 24.40
N SER A 231 40.38 18.32 23.36
CA SER A 231 41.77 18.46 22.89
C SER A 231 42.74 19.06 23.91
N THR A 232 42.23 19.52 25.06
CA THR A 232 42.98 20.07 26.20
C THR A 232 42.92 19.18 27.45
N GLU A 233 42.25 18.02 27.41
CA GLU A 233 42.30 17.06 28.52
C GLU A 233 43.68 16.40 28.54
N LEU A 234 44.57 16.94 29.39
CA LEU A 234 45.87 16.36 29.67
C LEU A 234 45.69 14.92 30.16
N ALA A 235 46.54 14.02 29.65
CA ALA A 235 46.62 12.66 30.16
C ALA A 235 46.92 12.69 31.67
N PRO A 236 46.26 11.85 32.49
CA PRO A 236 46.61 11.78 33.90
C PRO A 236 48.06 11.30 34.02
N GLU A 237 48.90 12.12 34.65
CA GLU A 237 50.21 11.69 35.11
C GLU A 237 50.02 10.77 36.32
N GLY A 238 50.52 9.53 36.23
CA GLY A 238 50.60 8.58 37.35
C GLY A 238 50.06 7.20 37.03
#